data_AF-A0A7S1DAD8-F1
#
_entry.id   AF-A0A7S1DAD8-F1
#
_cell.length_a   1.000
_cell.length_b   1.000
_cell.length_c   1.000
_cell.angle_alpha   90.00
_cell.angle_beta   90.00
_cell.angle_gamma   90.00
#
_symmetry.space_group_name_H-M   'P 1'
#
loop_
_entity.id
_entity.type
_entity.pdbx_description
1 polymer ?
#
loop_
_entity_poly.entity_id
_entity_poly.type
_entity_poly.pdbx_seq_one_letter_code
_entity_poly.pdbx_strand_id
1 'polypeptide(L)'
;IHMGVDLEKKSFQLEKFAYNKADFPIPDEAGYQPREQRIIEGLPLGEALETNLNVDEVHRWLSQYEDRLIVSTDPGDFVCNYIYCYSMNKFQSHQKARNTNHGYYSLFFHVPPFSEIPEDEQLKATALLIEAIFKHLSL
;
A
#
# COMPACT_ATOMS: atom_id res chain seq x y z
N ILE A 1 0.04 2.65 7.63
CA ILE A 1 0.88 1.85 6.71
C ILE A 1 0.41 0.41 6.85
N HIS A 2 0.08 -0.23 5.75
CA HIS A 2 -0.18 -1.67 5.68
C HIS A 2 1.05 -2.34 5.07
N MET A 3 1.32 -3.57 5.48
CA MET A 3 2.39 -4.40 4.93
C MET A 3 1.84 -5.75 4.52
N GLY A 4 2.33 -6.27 3.40
CA GLY A 4 1.96 -7.58 2.89
C GLY A 4 3.12 -8.21 2.17
N VAL A 5 3.19 -9.54 2.19
CA VAL A 5 4.20 -10.29 1.46
C VAL A 5 3.73 -10.48 0.04
N ASP A 6 4.57 -10.14 -0.93
CA ASP A 6 4.39 -10.55 -2.32
C ASP A 6 5.39 -11.66 -2.64
N LEU A 7 4.86 -12.87 -2.87
CA LEU A 7 5.67 -14.09 -3.06
C LEU A 7 6.46 -14.10 -4.36
N GLU A 8 6.10 -13.27 -5.35
CA GLU A 8 6.74 -13.27 -6.67
C GLU A 8 7.83 -12.20 -6.81
N LYS A 9 7.85 -11.22 -5.90
CA LYS A 9 8.72 -10.05 -6.03
C LYS A 9 10.04 -10.27 -5.31
N LYS A 10 11.05 -9.55 -5.78
CA LYS A 10 12.42 -9.53 -5.24
C LYS A 10 12.82 -8.15 -4.70
N SER A 11 11.86 -7.23 -4.68
CA SER A 11 12.03 -5.83 -4.35
C SER A 11 10.95 -5.40 -3.37
N PHE A 12 11.27 -4.40 -2.56
CA PHE A 12 10.29 -3.69 -1.75
C PHE A 12 9.46 -2.77 -2.64
N GLN A 13 8.16 -2.63 -2.37
CA GLN A 13 7.27 -1.82 -3.22
C GLN A 13 6.41 -0.86 -2.42
N LEU A 14 6.44 0.42 -2.81
CA LEU A 14 5.52 1.44 -2.35
C LEU A 14 4.34 1.51 -3.31
N GLU A 15 3.17 1.07 -2.85
CA GLU A 15 1.97 1.06 -3.70
C GLU A 15 1.35 2.45 -3.82
N LYS A 16 1.35 2.99 -5.03
CA LYS A 16 0.76 4.30 -5.34
C LYS A 16 -0.77 4.25 -5.43
N PHE A 17 -1.32 3.12 -5.87
CA PHE A 17 -2.74 2.94 -6.11
C PHE A 17 -3.30 1.73 -5.37
N ALA A 18 -4.58 1.82 -5.02
CA ALA A 18 -5.45 0.69 -4.73
C ALA A 18 -6.59 0.66 -5.75
N TYR A 19 -7.14 -0.50 -6.07
CA TYR A 19 -8.22 -0.65 -7.04
C TYR A 19 -9.48 -1.15 -6.37
N ASN A 20 -10.63 -0.54 -6.67
CA ASN A 20 -11.94 -0.94 -6.15
C ASN A 20 -12.45 -2.23 -6.82
N LYS A 21 -11.70 -3.32 -6.65
CA LYS A 21 -11.97 -4.64 -7.22
C LYS A 21 -11.43 -5.71 -6.27
N ALA A 22 -12.28 -6.65 -5.91
CA ALA A 22 -11.91 -7.87 -5.22
C ALA A 22 -12.08 -9.04 -6.20
N ASP A 23 -10.96 -9.63 -6.63
CA ASP A 23 -10.93 -10.77 -7.56
C ASP A 23 -9.85 -11.77 -7.14
N PHE A 24 -10.16 -12.58 -6.13
CA PHE A 24 -9.16 -13.35 -5.43
C PHE A 24 -8.81 -14.63 -6.21
N PRO A 25 -7.54 -14.83 -6.65
CA PRO A 25 -7.17 -15.98 -7.46
C PRO A 25 -7.39 -17.31 -6.71
N ILE A 26 -7.22 -17.29 -5.39
CA ILE A 26 -7.43 -18.39 -4.44
C ILE A 26 -8.33 -17.91 -3.28
N PRO A 27 -9.00 -18.79 -2.51
CA PRO A 27 -9.70 -18.36 -1.30
C PRO A 27 -8.74 -17.80 -0.25
N ASP A 28 -9.23 -16.87 0.57
CA ASP A 28 -8.53 -16.48 1.79
C ASP A 28 -8.65 -17.56 2.90
N GLU A 29 -8.05 -17.29 4.06
CA GLU A 29 -8.05 -18.22 5.21
C GLU A 29 -9.46 -18.51 5.76
N ALA A 30 -10.45 -17.67 5.47
CA ALA A 30 -11.85 -17.88 5.84
C ALA A 30 -12.67 -18.55 4.72
N GLY A 31 -12.05 -18.89 3.59
CA GLY A 31 -12.71 -19.45 2.42
C GLY A 31 -13.41 -18.42 1.53
N TYR A 32 -13.23 -17.11 1.80
CA TYR A 32 -13.81 -16.06 0.99
C TYR A 32 -13.01 -15.88 -0.31
N GLN A 33 -13.71 -15.94 -1.45
CA GLN A 33 -13.11 -15.85 -2.78
C GLN A 33 -13.99 -15.03 -3.72
N PRO A 34 -14.03 -13.68 -3.56
CA PRO A 34 -14.78 -12.81 -4.43
C PRO A 34 -14.24 -12.87 -5.87
N ARG A 35 -15.13 -12.66 -6.83
CA ARG A 35 -14.84 -12.62 -8.28
C ARG A 35 -15.43 -11.36 -8.88
N GLU A 36 -14.57 -10.47 -9.34
CA GLU A 36 -14.92 -9.16 -9.94
C GLU A 36 -15.93 -8.35 -9.11
N GLN A 37 -15.81 -8.37 -7.77
CA GLN A 37 -16.71 -7.65 -6.88
C GLN A 37 -16.15 -6.28 -6.49
N ARG A 38 -17.04 -5.33 -6.19
CA ARG A 38 -16.63 -4.04 -5.62
C ARG A 38 -16.25 -4.19 -4.16
N ILE A 39 -15.18 -3.52 -3.74
CA ILE A 39 -14.82 -3.40 -2.32
C ILE A 39 -15.64 -2.26 -1.67
N ILE A 40 -15.89 -1.21 -2.44
CA ILE A 40 -16.59 0.01 -2.06
C ILE A 40 -17.79 0.18 -3.00
N GLU A 41 -18.99 -0.02 -2.47
CA GLU A 41 -20.23 0.02 -3.26
C GLU A 41 -20.50 1.37 -3.94
N GLY A 42 -20.02 2.47 -3.35
CA GLY A 42 -20.23 3.83 -3.87
C GLY A 42 -19.30 4.24 -5.01
N LEU A 43 -18.36 3.39 -5.43
CA LEU A 43 -17.39 3.68 -6.49
C LEU A 43 -17.50 2.67 -7.64
N PRO A 44 -17.11 3.02 -8.88
CA PRO A 44 -17.06 2.08 -9.99
C PRO A 44 -16.18 0.86 -9.69
N LEU A 45 -16.50 -0.29 -10.31
CA LEU A 45 -15.64 -1.47 -10.26
C LEU A 45 -14.30 -1.14 -10.92
N GLY A 46 -13.19 -1.45 -10.25
CA GLY A 46 -11.84 -1.18 -10.74
C GLY A 46 -11.40 0.29 -10.62
N GLU A 47 -12.20 1.17 -10.00
CA GLU A 47 -11.81 2.55 -9.73
C GLU A 47 -10.45 2.60 -9.02
N ALA A 48 -9.53 3.41 -9.54
CA ALA A 48 -8.20 3.59 -8.95
C ALA A 48 -8.25 4.67 -7.85
N LEU A 49 -7.80 4.31 -6.65
CA LEU A 49 -7.65 5.21 -5.51
C LEU A 49 -6.15 5.49 -5.30
N GLU A 50 -5.71 6.68 -5.65
CA GLU A 50 -4.33 7.13 -5.45
C GLU A 50 -4.09 7.61 -4.02
N THR A 51 -2.94 7.24 -3.44
CA THR A 51 -2.54 7.75 -2.12
C THR A 51 -2.31 9.26 -2.12
N ASN A 52 -2.74 9.93 -1.03
CA ASN A 52 -2.44 11.34 -0.80
C ASN A 52 -1.00 11.58 -0.34
N LEU A 53 -0.23 10.51 -0.07
CA LEU A 53 1.18 10.59 0.28
C LEU A 53 1.99 10.76 -1.01
N ASN A 54 2.96 11.68 -1.04
CA ASN A 54 3.86 11.81 -2.20
C ASN A 54 4.87 10.66 -2.22
N VAL A 55 4.45 9.50 -2.72
CA VAL A 55 5.26 8.28 -2.75
C VAL A 55 6.54 8.46 -3.54
N ASP A 56 6.55 9.30 -4.57
CA ASP A 56 7.73 9.57 -5.40
C ASP A 56 8.80 10.34 -4.61
N GLU A 57 8.40 11.21 -3.68
CA GLU A 57 9.32 11.92 -2.78
C GLU A 57 9.82 11.03 -1.64
N VAL A 58 8.93 10.24 -1.03
CA VAL A 58 9.30 9.23 -0.04
C VAL A 58 10.29 8.24 -0.65
N HIS A 59 10.02 7.74 -1.85
CA HIS A 59 10.90 6.85 -2.62
C HIS A 59 12.26 7.49 -2.91
N ARG A 60 12.29 8.75 -3.35
CA ARG A 60 13.54 9.48 -3.64
C ARG A 60 14.47 9.53 -2.43
N TRP A 61 13.91 9.70 -1.22
CA TRP A 61 14.72 9.67 0.00
C TRP A 61 15.16 8.25 0.35
N LEU A 62 14.25 7.26 0.36
CA LEU A 62 14.59 5.89 0.74
C LEU A 62 15.61 5.25 -0.21
N SER A 63 15.54 5.54 -1.50
CA SER A 63 16.41 4.94 -2.53
C SER A 63 17.89 5.29 -2.34
N GLN A 64 18.20 6.25 -1.45
CA GLN A 64 19.58 6.55 -1.03
C GLN A 64 20.13 5.51 -0.05
N TYR A 65 19.26 4.72 0.60
CA TYR A 65 19.59 3.77 1.67
C TYR A 65 19.17 2.33 1.35
N GLU A 66 18.20 2.13 0.46
CA GLU A 66 17.69 0.83 0.03
C GLU A 66 17.43 0.85 -1.49
N ASP A 67 18.32 0.20 -2.25
CA ASP A 67 18.32 0.20 -3.72
C ASP A 67 17.30 -0.76 -4.34
N ARG A 68 16.82 -1.74 -3.56
CA ARG A 68 15.76 -2.68 -3.99
C ARG A 68 14.35 -2.11 -3.83
N LEU A 69 14.20 -0.82 -3.52
CA LEU A 69 12.90 -0.17 -3.38
C LEU A 69 12.39 0.39 -4.70
N ILE A 70 11.13 0.07 -5.04
CA ILE A 70 10.45 0.63 -6.22
C ILE A 70 9.09 1.24 -5.85
N VAL A 71 8.61 2.16 -6.68
CA VAL A 71 7.20 2.58 -6.68
C VAL A 71 6.42 1.61 -7.56
N SER A 72 5.34 1.05 -7.02
CA SER A 72 4.44 0.15 -7.74
C SER A 72 3.08 0.81 -7.95
N THR A 73 2.43 0.45 -9.04
CA THR A 73 1.03 0.80 -9.34
C THR A 73 0.13 -0.42 -9.32
N ASP A 74 0.64 -1.56 -8.90
CA ASP A 74 -0.06 -2.84 -8.92
C ASP A 74 0.03 -3.49 -7.53
N PRO A 75 -0.98 -3.26 -6.67
CA PRO A 75 -1.06 -3.85 -5.33
C PRO A 75 -1.55 -5.31 -5.35
N GLY A 76 -1.65 -5.93 -6.54
CA GLY A 76 -2.22 -7.26 -6.75
C GLY A 76 -3.74 -7.29 -6.66
N ASP A 77 -4.31 -8.48 -6.83
CA ASP A 77 -5.77 -8.70 -6.85
C ASP A 77 -6.31 -9.42 -5.61
N PHE A 78 -5.46 -9.67 -4.60
CA PHE A 78 -5.82 -10.43 -3.40
C PHE A 78 -6.09 -9.53 -2.17
N VAL A 79 -5.93 -10.07 -0.96
CA VAL A 79 -6.24 -9.39 0.30
C VAL A 79 -5.48 -8.06 0.50
N CYS A 80 -4.27 -7.93 -0.08
CA CYS A 80 -3.46 -6.72 -0.01
C CYS A 80 -4.19 -5.51 -0.62
N ASN A 81 -4.62 -5.62 -1.88
CA ASN A 81 -5.43 -4.59 -2.53
C ASN A 81 -6.76 -4.36 -1.81
N TYR A 82 -7.41 -5.44 -1.34
CA TYR A 82 -8.69 -5.33 -0.63
C TYR A 82 -8.60 -4.40 0.58
N ILE A 83 -7.67 -4.66 1.50
CA ILE A 83 -7.51 -3.85 2.72
C ILE A 83 -6.96 -2.46 2.41
N TYR A 84 -6.09 -2.36 1.40
CA TYR A 84 -5.54 -1.08 0.98
C TYR A 84 -6.62 -0.15 0.44
N CYS A 85 -7.43 -0.64 -0.51
CA CYS A 85 -8.53 0.10 -1.11
C CYS A 85 -9.55 0.55 -0.06
N TYR A 86 -9.92 -0.35 0.85
CA TYR A 86 -10.84 -0.01 1.95
C TYR A 86 -10.29 1.12 2.83
N SER A 87 -9.01 1.02 3.23
CA SER A 87 -8.35 2.03 4.06
C SER A 87 -8.21 3.36 3.33
N MET A 88 -7.78 3.33 2.07
CA MET A 88 -7.68 4.50 1.19
C MET A 88 -8.99 5.30 1.16
N ASN A 89 -10.10 4.63 0.91
CA ASN A 89 -11.42 5.26 0.89
C ASN A 89 -11.83 5.86 2.24
N LYS A 90 -11.58 5.15 3.35
CA LYS A 90 -11.88 5.67 4.69
C LYS A 90 -11.07 6.91 5.01
N PHE A 91 -9.76 6.89 4.78
CA PHE A 91 -8.87 8.01 5.10
C PHE A 91 -9.20 9.24 4.24
N GLN A 92 -9.43 9.07 2.94
CA GLN A 92 -9.84 10.17 2.06
C GLN A 92 -11.21 10.74 2.43
N SER A 93 -12.18 9.88 2.80
CA SER A 93 -13.50 10.34 3.26
C SER A 93 -13.42 11.11 4.58
N HIS A 94 -12.60 10.65 5.53
CA HIS A 94 -12.36 11.34 6.79
C HIS A 94 -11.67 12.69 6.59
N GLN A 95 -10.68 12.78 5.70
CA GLN A 95 -10.03 14.05 5.33
C GLN A 95 -11.05 15.09 4.86
N LYS A 96 -11.92 14.69 3.90
CA LYS A 96 -12.97 15.55 3.34
C LYS A 96 -13.96 16.03 4.41
N ALA A 97 -14.36 15.15 5.32
CA ALA A 97 -15.36 15.45 6.33
C ALA A 97 -14.87 16.40 7.44
N ARG A 98 -13.59 16.33 7.82
CA ARG A 98 -13.07 17.08 8.99
C ARG A 98 -12.64 18.51 8.67
N ASN A 99 -12.42 18.86 7.40
CA ASN A 99 -11.90 20.17 6.98
C ASN A 99 -10.70 20.65 7.83
N THR A 100 -9.80 19.72 8.18
CA THR A 100 -8.61 20.01 8.99
C THR A 100 -7.36 20.08 8.13
N ASN A 101 -6.39 20.91 8.54
CA ASN A 101 -5.04 20.92 7.96
C ASN A 101 -4.22 19.67 8.29
N HIS A 102 -4.71 18.78 9.17
CA HIS A 102 -4.06 17.49 9.44
C HIS A 102 -4.39 16.51 8.31
N GLY A 103 -3.36 15.99 7.65
CA GLY A 103 -3.48 14.99 6.60
C GLY A 103 -3.65 13.56 7.14
N TYR A 104 -4.63 12.84 6.63
CA TYR A 104 -4.78 11.40 6.79
C TYR A 104 -4.18 10.69 5.57
N TYR A 105 -3.21 9.81 5.82
CA TYR A 105 -2.48 9.09 4.79
C TYR A 105 -2.62 7.58 4.97
N SER A 106 -2.72 6.87 3.85
CA SER A 106 -2.68 5.41 3.80
C SER A 106 -1.66 5.01 2.73
N LEU A 107 -0.87 3.99 3.02
CA LEU A 107 0.17 3.46 2.16
C LEU A 107 0.20 1.95 2.36
N PHE A 108 0.38 1.20 1.27
CA PHE A 108 0.71 -0.22 1.31
C PHE A 108 2.17 -0.42 0.92
N PHE A 109 2.86 -1.25 1.68
CA PHE A 109 4.27 -1.57 1.47
C PHE A 109 4.40 -3.09 1.26
N HIS A 110 4.58 -3.51 0.01
CA HIS A 110 4.87 -4.91 -0.27
C HIS A 110 6.34 -5.22 0.04
N VAL A 111 6.54 -6.34 0.72
CA VAL A 111 7.85 -6.89 1.01
C VAL A 111 7.97 -8.26 0.33
N PRO A 112 9.17 -8.65 -0.14
CA PRO A 112 9.37 -9.99 -0.67
C PRO A 112 9.39 -11.04 0.46
N PRO A 113 9.44 -12.35 0.15
CA PRO A 113 9.59 -13.39 1.16
C PRO A 113 10.92 -13.28 1.92
N PHE A 114 10.98 -13.79 3.14
CA PHE A 114 12.24 -13.82 3.91
C PHE A 114 13.36 -14.66 3.27
N SER A 115 13.01 -15.58 2.38
CA SER A 115 13.98 -16.31 1.56
C SER A 115 14.65 -15.45 0.50
N GLU A 116 14.02 -14.35 0.08
CA GLU A 116 14.57 -13.39 -0.88
C GLU A 116 15.27 -12.22 -0.18
N ILE A 117 14.64 -11.62 0.84
CA ILE A 117 15.25 -10.59 1.68
C ILE A 117 15.03 -10.96 3.16
N PRO A 118 16.09 -11.22 3.95
CA PRO A 118 15.97 -11.60 5.35
C PRO A 118 15.21 -10.60 6.22
N GLU A 119 14.58 -11.10 7.29
CA GLU A 119 13.73 -10.32 8.20
C GLU A 119 14.41 -9.08 8.78
N ASP A 120 15.69 -9.16 9.13
CA ASP A 120 16.45 -8.04 9.69
C ASP A 120 16.66 -6.90 8.68
N GLU A 121 16.89 -7.24 7.41
CA GLU A 121 16.94 -6.26 6.33
C GLU A 121 15.55 -5.65 6.06
N GLN A 122 14.48 -6.45 6.09
CA GLN A 122 13.11 -5.93 5.95
C GLN A 122 12.73 -4.99 7.10
N LEU A 123 13.10 -5.34 8.33
CA LEU A 123 12.89 -4.49 9.51
C LEU A 123 13.61 -3.15 9.36
N LYS A 124 14.86 -3.17 8.86
CA LYS A 124 15.61 -1.96 8.55
C LYS A 124 14.92 -1.12 7.48
N ALA A 125 14.44 -1.74 6.40
CA ALA A 125 13.71 -1.04 5.34
C ALA A 125 12.40 -0.41 5.86
N THR A 126 11.65 -1.12 6.71
CA THR A 126 10.44 -0.59 7.36
C THR A 126 10.76 0.60 8.28
N ALA A 127 11.84 0.54 9.05
CA ALA A 127 12.27 1.68 9.88
C ALA A 127 12.62 2.91 9.04
N LEU A 128 13.38 2.72 7.94
CA LEU A 128 13.71 3.77 6.98
C LEU A 128 12.45 4.36 6.31
N LEU A 129 11.46 3.51 5.99
CA LEU A 129 10.16 3.96 5.45
C LEU A 129 9.45 4.90 6.42
N ILE A 130 9.36 4.52 7.69
CA ILE A 130 8.72 5.33 8.72
C ILE A 130 9.45 6.67 8.88
N GLU A 131 10.79 6.65 8.91
CA GLU A 131 11.60 7.87 9.00
C GLU A 131 11.37 8.80 7.81
N ALA A 132 11.32 8.26 6.58
CA ALA A 132 11.10 9.07 5.38
C ALA A 132 9.71 9.69 5.33
N ILE A 133 8.68 8.92 5.73
CA ILE A 133 7.32 9.43 5.84
C ILE A 133 7.29 10.55 6.87
N PHE A 134 7.92 10.36 8.03
CA PHE A 134 8.00 11.39 9.05
C PHE A 134 8.67 12.66 8.52
N LYS A 135 9.80 12.55 7.82
CA LYS A 135 10.49 13.71 7.22
C LYS A 135 9.64 14.40 6.16
N HIS A 136 9.02 13.64 5.26
CA HIS A 136 8.16 14.19 4.22
C HIS A 136 6.96 14.95 4.78
N LEU A 137 6.36 14.47 5.87
CA LEU A 137 5.17 15.08 6.48
C LEU A 137 5.50 16.19 7.50
N SER A 138 6.77 16.34 7.90
CA SER A 138 7.22 17.37 8.85
C SER A 138 7.79 18.62 8.17
N LEU A 139 7.96 18.58 6.85
CA LEU A 139 8.42 19.68 5.99
C LEU A 139 7.22 20.42 5.38
#